data_AF-A0A2R6GKJ7-F1
#
_entry.id   AF-A0A2R6GKJ7-F1
#
_cell.length_a   1.000
_cell.length_b   1.000
_cell.length_c   1.000
_cell.angle_alpha   90.00
_cell.angle_beta   90.00
_cell.angle_gamma   90.00
#
_symmetry.space_group_name_H-M   'P 1'
#
loop_
_entity.id
_entity.type
_entity.pdbx_description
1 polymer ?
#
loop_
_entity_poly.entity_id
_entity_poly.type
_entity_poly.pdbx_seq_one_letter_code
_entity_poly.pdbx_strand_id
1 'polypeptide(L)'
;MATDHRSSRPWYCIESLVDDYRFVADNGGDLRMLRALKILRAIIVNAGIIAVTLYALVATGADATIVATTGLLTLGLYNGVEVADYAALAQAFAEVKAEQDSEDS
;
A
#
# COMPACT_ATOMS: atom_id res chain seq x y z
N MET A 1 9.35 11.51 -30.93
CA MET A 1 9.05 10.13 -30.51
C MET A 1 9.20 10.10 -29.01
N ALA A 2 8.13 10.31 -28.26
CA ALA A 2 8.17 10.34 -26.81
C ALA A 2 8.39 8.90 -26.32
N THR A 3 9.49 8.65 -25.62
CA THR A 3 9.79 7.36 -25.01
C THR A 3 8.82 7.16 -23.85
N ASP A 4 7.85 6.28 -24.07
CA ASP A 4 6.78 5.96 -23.13
C ASP A 4 7.37 5.26 -21.89
N HIS A 5 7.80 6.05 -20.89
CA HIS A 5 8.34 5.55 -19.63
C HIS A 5 7.34 4.68 -18.85
N ARG A 6 6.05 4.73 -19.22
CA ARG A 6 4.98 3.89 -18.66
C ARG A 6 5.25 2.40 -18.86
N SER A 7 5.92 2.02 -19.96
CA SER A 7 6.20 0.61 -20.30
C SER A 7 7.29 -0.05 -19.43
N SER A 8 8.05 0.69 -18.61
CA SER A 8 9.19 0.13 -17.87
C SER A 8 8.85 -0.26 -16.41
N ARG A 9 7.70 0.14 -15.89
CA ARG A 9 7.35 -0.09 -14.48
C ARG A 9 6.90 -1.55 -14.27
N PRO A 10 7.25 -2.19 -13.14
CA PRO A 10 6.78 -3.55 -12.85
C PRO A 10 5.26 -3.64 -12.82
N TRP A 11 4.70 -4.75 -13.31
CA TRP A 11 3.24 -4.95 -13.43
C TRP A 11 2.45 -4.85 -12.12
N TYR A 12 3.12 -5.01 -10.97
CA TYR A 12 2.52 -4.89 -9.64
C TYR A 12 2.54 -3.45 -9.10
N CYS A 13 3.19 -2.51 -9.78
CA CYS A 13 3.19 -1.10 -9.46
C CYS A 13 2.08 -0.40 -10.26
N ILE A 14 1.04 0.08 -9.57
CA ILE A 14 -0.08 0.76 -10.22
C ILE A 14 0.40 2.13 -10.73
N GLU A 15 0.42 2.32 -12.05
CA GLU A 15 0.98 3.51 -12.70
C GLU A 15 0.42 4.82 -12.15
N SER A 16 -0.91 4.94 -12.01
CA SER A 16 -1.55 6.16 -11.52
C SER A 16 -1.14 6.52 -10.10
N LEU A 17 -0.94 5.52 -9.23
CA LEU A 17 -0.48 5.74 -7.87
C LEU A 17 0.98 6.18 -7.83
N VAL A 18 1.83 5.60 -8.69
CA VAL A 18 3.23 6.02 -8.82
C VAL A 18 3.30 7.50 -9.22
N ASP A 19 2.51 7.90 -10.21
CA ASP A 19 2.45 9.29 -10.68
C ASP A 19 1.94 10.25 -9.61
N ASP A 20 0.91 9.87 -8.86
CA ASP A 20 0.39 10.66 -7.74
C ASP A 20 1.45 10.88 -6.65
N TYR A 21 2.21 9.84 -6.28
CA TYR A 21 3.29 9.98 -5.30
C TYR A 21 4.44 10.81 -5.81
N ARG A 22 4.80 10.67 -7.08
CA ARG A 22 5.84 11.49 -7.71
C ARG A 22 5.42 12.96 -7.69
N PHE A 23 4.17 13.27 -8.05
CA PHE A 23 3.63 14.62 -7.96
C PHE A 23 3.74 15.16 -6.52
N VAL A 24 3.39 14.37 -5.51
CA VAL A 24 3.52 14.80 -4.11
C VAL A 24 4.98 15.07 -3.72
N ALA A 25 5.91 14.22 -4.17
CA ALA A 25 7.34 14.38 -3.91
C ALA A 25 7.89 15.67 -4.53
N ASP A 26 7.54 15.93 -5.79
CA ASP A 26 7.99 17.10 -6.56
C ASP A 26 7.38 18.42 -6.02
N ASN A 27 6.20 18.36 -5.41
CA ASN A 27 5.50 19.52 -4.84
C ASN A 27 5.80 19.72 -3.33
N GLY A 28 6.83 19.07 -2.79
CA GLY A 28 7.32 19.29 -1.42
C GLY A 28 6.55 18.54 -0.32
N GLY A 29 5.75 17.53 -0.67
CA GLY A 29 5.11 16.65 0.29
C GLY A 29 6.07 15.58 0.83
N ASP A 30 5.96 15.26 2.12
CA ASP A 30 6.79 14.22 2.73
C ASP A 30 6.21 12.81 2.46
N LEU A 31 6.80 12.11 1.50
CA LEU A 31 6.50 10.70 1.21
C LEU A 31 6.67 9.80 2.44
N ARG A 32 7.58 10.14 3.37
CA ARG A 32 7.75 9.38 4.62
C ARG A 32 6.56 9.55 5.54
N MET A 33 5.96 10.73 5.61
CA MET A 33 4.74 10.97 6.40
C MET A 33 3.56 10.17 5.83
N LEU A 34 3.38 10.15 4.51
CA LEU A 34 2.35 9.35 3.86
C LEU A 34 2.52 7.85 4.12
N ARG A 35 3.76 7.36 4.04
CA ARG A 35 4.11 5.97 4.38
C ARG A 35 3.81 5.66 5.86
N ALA A 36 4.17 6.55 6.78
CA ALA A 36 3.95 6.34 8.22
C ALA A 36 2.45 6.26 8.56
N LEU A 37 1.63 7.15 8.00
CA LEU A 37 0.18 7.13 8.19
C LEU A 37 -0.46 5.85 7.64
N LYS A 38 0.05 5.35 6.51
CA LYS A 38 -0.43 4.09 5.92
C LYS A 38 -0.08 2.88 6.75
N ILE A 39 1.15 2.80 7.27
CA ILE A 39 1.56 1.75 8.20
C ILE A 39 0.73 1.79 9.48
N LEU A 40 0.46 2.98 10.03
CA LEU A 40 -0.39 3.13 11.21
C LEU A 40 -1.82 2.62 10.94
N ARG A 41 -2.41 3.00 9.81
CA ARG A 41 -3.72 2.51 9.38
C ARG A 41 -3.71 0.99 9.25
N ALA A 42 -2.67 0.42 8.65
CA ALA A 42 -2.50 -1.02 8.49
C ALA A 42 -2.55 -1.76 9.83
N ILE A 43 -1.78 -1.28 10.81
CA ILE A 43 -1.71 -1.86 12.15
C ILE A 43 -3.07 -1.79 12.83
N ILE A 44 -3.73 -0.64 12.80
CA ILE A 44 -5.04 -0.45 13.44
C ILE A 44 -6.09 -1.37 12.83
N VAL A 45 -6.15 -1.44 11.50
CA VAL A 45 -7.14 -2.26 10.79
C VAL A 45 -6.89 -3.75 11.05
N ASN A 46 -5.64 -4.22 10.91
CA ASN A 46 -5.31 -5.62 11.18
C ASN A 46 -5.60 -6.01 12.64
N ALA A 47 -5.23 -5.17 13.60
CA ALA A 47 -5.53 -5.40 15.01
C ALA A 47 -7.06 -5.42 15.28
N GLY A 48 -7.81 -4.52 14.64
CA GLY A 48 -9.27 -4.49 14.71
C GLY A 48 -9.91 -5.75 14.15
N ILE A 49 -9.49 -6.21 12.97
CA ILE A 49 -10.00 -7.45 12.36
C ILE A 49 -9.72 -8.64 13.27
N ILE A 50 -8.49 -8.76 13.80
CA ILE A 50 -8.14 -9.84 14.73
C ILE A 50 -9.01 -9.79 15.98
N ALA A 51 -9.16 -8.61 16.60
CA ALA A 51 -9.95 -8.44 17.82
C ALA A 51 -11.43 -8.79 17.59
N VAL A 52 -12.04 -8.31 16.50
CA VAL A 52 -13.43 -8.60 16.14
C VAL A 52 -13.63 -10.09 15.83
N THR A 53 -12.70 -10.70 15.08
CA THR A 53 -12.76 -12.12 14.72
C THR A 53 -12.66 -13.00 15.97
N LEU A 54 -11.70 -12.72 16.86
CA LEU A 54 -11.55 -13.43 18.13
C LEU A 54 -12.75 -13.23 19.05
N TYR A 55 -13.27 -12.00 19.16
CA TYR A 55 -14.45 -11.71 19.96
C TYR A 55 -15.67 -12.48 19.45
N ALA A 56 -15.90 -12.50 18.14
CA ALA A 56 -16.99 -13.26 17.54
C ALA A 56 -16.87 -14.76 17.85
N LEU A 57 -15.68 -15.33 17.68
CA LEU A 57 -15.42 -16.75 17.93
C LEU A 57 -15.59 -17.14 19.41
N VAL A 58 -15.07 -16.33 20.33
CA VAL A 58 -14.99 -16.70 21.75
C VAL A 58 -16.22 -16.25 22.55
N ALA A 59 -16.82 -15.12 22.21
CA ALA A 59 -17.85 -14.49 23.05
C ALA A 59 -19.29 -14.64 22.53
N THR A 60 -19.49 -14.93 21.24
CA THR A 60 -20.85 -14.91 20.63
C THR A 60 -21.37 -16.27 20.17
N GLY A 61 -20.53 -17.32 20.19
CA GLY A 61 -20.88 -18.63 19.65
C GLY A 61 -21.08 -18.64 18.14
N ALA A 62 -20.52 -17.65 17.44
CA ALA A 62 -20.64 -17.52 15.99
C ALA A 62 -19.98 -18.71 15.26
N ASP A 63 -20.52 -19.03 14.08
CA ASP A 63 -19.98 -20.10 13.23
C ASP A 63 -18.51 -19.82 12.91
N ALA A 64 -17.65 -20.73 13.38
CA ALA A 64 -16.22 -20.55 13.28
C ALA A 64 -15.73 -20.55 11.84
N THR A 65 -16.37 -21.31 10.94
CA THR A 65 -16.00 -21.35 9.53
C THR A 65 -16.33 -20.04 8.85
N ILE A 66 -17.52 -19.47 9.07
CA ILE A 66 -17.92 -18.20 8.47
C ILE A 66 -17.04 -17.05 8.99
N VAL A 67 -16.83 -16.98 10.31
CA VAL A 67 -16.04 -15.92 10.93
C VAL A 67 -14.56 -16.01 10.53
N ALA A 68 -13.98 -17.21 10.55
CA ALA A 68 -12.58 -17.39 10.17
C ALA A 68 -12.35 -17.11 8.69
N THR A 69 -13.22 -17.60 7.79
CA THR A 69 -13.07 -17.36 6.34
C THR A 69 -13.22 -15.88 6.01
N THR A 70 -14.20 -15.19 6.59
CA THR A 70 -14.41 -13.75 6.37
C THR A 70 -13.26 -12.93 6.94
N GLY A 71 -12.77 -13.27 8.13
CA GLY A 71 -11.60 -12.61 8.73
C GLY A 71 -10.35 -12.80 7.89
N LEU A 72 -10.07 -14.02 7.44
CA LEU A 72 -8.91 -14.34 6.61
C LEU A 72 -8.98 -13.65 5.23
N LEU A 73 -10.16 -13.64 4.60
CA LEU A 73 -10.38 -12.93 3.34
C LEU A 73 -10.17 -11.43 3.51
N THR A 74 -10.69 -10.84 4.58
CA THR A 74 -10.53 -9.41 4.85
C THR A 74 -9.06 -9.07 5.07
N LEU A 75 -8.33 -9.88 5.86
CA LEU A 75 -6.89 -9.71 6.04
C LEU A 75 -6.15 -9.85 4.71
N GLY A 76 -6.41 -10.89 3.93
CA GLY A 76 -5.74 -11.12 2.65
C GLY A 76 -5.96 -9.97 1.66
N LEU A 77 -7.20 -9.52 1.50
CA LEU A 77 -7.54 -8.38 0.64
C LEU A 77 -6.87 -7.10 1.11
N TYR A 78 -6.94 -6.81 2.41
CA TYR A 78 -6.42 -5.58 2.97
C TYR A 78 -4.88 -5.51 2.87
N ASN A 79 -4.19 -6.60 3.23
CA ASN A 79 -2.74 -6.71 3.08
C ASN A 79 -2.31 -6.67 1.60
N GLY A 80 -3.08 -7.26 0.68
CA GLY A 80 -2.80 -7.21 -0.75
C GLY A 80 -2.87 -5.79 -1.34
N VAL A 81 -3.89 -5.00 -0.98
CA VAL A 81 -4.03 -3.61 -1.40
C VAL A 81 -2.86 -2.76 -0.89
N GLU A 82 -2.47 -2.94 0.37
CA GLU A 82 -1.36 -2.18 0.95
C GLU A 82 -0.01 -2.51 0.33
N VAL A 83 0.22 -3.77 -0.05
CA VAL A 83 1.46 -4.17 -0.75
C VAL A 83 1.57 -3.50 -2.12
N ALA A 84 0.49 -3.48 -2.90
CA ALA A 84 0.48 -2.83 -4.22
C ALA A 84 0.73 -1.31 -4.09
N ASP A 85 0.12 -0.69 -3.09
CA ASP A 85 0.28 0.72 -2.80
C ASP A 85 1.70 1.08 -2.30
N TYR A 86 2.30 0.21 -1.47
CA TYR A 86 3.69 0.34 -1.05
C TYR A 86 4.67 0.21 -2.22
N ALA A 87 4.41 -0.73 -3.13
CA ALA A 87 5.22 -0.91 -4.33
C ALA A 87 5.17 0.33 -5.24
N ALA A 88 3.99 0.93 -5.41
CA ALA A 88 3.85 2.17 -6.17
C ALA A 88 4.64 3.33 -5.54
N LEU A 89 4.58 3.49 -4.21
CA LEU A 89 5.36 4.51 -3.50
C LEU A 89 6.87 4.29 -3.64
N ALA A 90 7.33 3.04 -3.49
CA ALA A 90 8.74 2.68 -3.62
C ALA A 90 9.27 2.96 -5.04
N GLN A 91 8.47 2.65 -6.06
CA GLN A 91 8.79 2.95 -7.46
C GLN A 91 8.89 4.46 -7.70
N ALA A 92 7.92 5.25 -7.20
CA ALA A 92 7.95 6.71 -7.34
C ALA A 92 9.21 7.31 -6.71
N PHE A 93 9.59 6.83 -5.52
CA PHE A 93 10.82 7.28 -4.85
C PHE A 93 12.09 6.91 -5.63
N ALA A 94 12.14 5.73 -6.24
CA ALA A 94 13.25 5.31 -7.07
C ALA A 94 13.40 6.18 -8.33
N GLU A 95 12.29 6.56 -8.96
CA GLU A 95 12.29 7.44 -10.14
C GLU A 95 12.76 8.86 -9.81
N VAL A 96 12.23 9.48 -8.75
CA VAL A 96 12.65 10.83 -8.33
C VAL A 96 14.15 10.86 -8.03
N LYS A 97 14.66 9.82 -7.35
CA LYS A 97 16.09 9.72 -7.04
C LYS A 97 16.96 9.56 -8.29
N ALA A 98 16.52 8.72 -9.24
CA ALA A 98 17.26 8.50 -10.48
C ALA A 98 17.33 9.78 -11.34
N GLU A 99 16.29 10.60 -11.33
CA GLU A 99 16.26 11.87 -12.05
C GLU A 99 17.24 12.89 -11.44
N GLN A 100 17.28 12.99 -10.11
CA GLN A 100 18.23 13.85 -9.39
C GLN A 100 19.70 13.46 -9.65
N ASP A 101 20.02 12.16 -9.66
CA ASP A 101 21.38 11.67 -9.98
C ASP A 101 21.76 11.95 -11.45
N SER A 102 20.78 12.10 -12.35
CA SER A 102 21.01 12.32 -13.79
C SER A 102 21.20 13.80 -14.14
N GLU A 103 20.63 14.73 -13.36
CA GLU A 103 20.76 16.18 -13.59
C GLU A 103 22.06 16.79 -13.02
N ASP A 104 22.76 16.08 -12.14
CA ASP A 104 24.02 16.52 -11.49
C ASP A 104 25.29 15.98 -12.19
N SER A 105 25.16 15.38 -13.38
CA SER A 105 26.25 14.83 -14.23
C SER A 105 26.32 15.50 -15.60
#